data_AF-A0A841EWT6-F1
#
_entry.id   AF-A0A841EWT6-F1
#
_cell.length_a   1.000
_cell.length_b   1.000
_cell.length_c   1.000
_cell.angle_alpha   90.00
_cell.angle_beta   90.00
_cell.angle_gamma   90.00
#
_symmetry.space_group_name_H-M   'P 1'
#
loop_
_entity.id
_entity.type
_entity.pdbx_description
1 polymer ?
#
loop_
_entity_poly.entity_id
_entity_poly.type
_entity_poly.pdbx_seq_one_letter_code
_entity_poly.pdbx_strand_id
1 'polypeptide(L)'
;MNTALIKIAINKILKEGGDSNYFVIDITKDYYIQAASSKGAEDVFCEAVSNQYLSKESKLSEEQLAKLKQIGWNTPTENNVNFFIERPANNNAAIEALANFISTTISTVYSTDALSKESFQFHLA
;
A
#
# COMPACT_ATOMS: atom_id res chain seq x y z
N MET A 1 -7.01 4.73 -12.40
CA MET A 1 -7.73 4.18 -11.22
C MET A 1 -8.22 5.30 -10.30
N ASN A 2 -9.39 5.16 -9.67
CA ASN A 2 -9.95 6.14 -8.73
C ASN A 2 -9.31 6.01 -7.33
N THR A 3 -8.72 7.09 -6.80
CA THR A 3 -8.05 7.11 -5.49
C THR A 3 -9.00 7.24 -4.29
N ALA A 4 -10.29 7.44 -4.50
CA ALA A 4 -11.26 7.73 -3.44
C ALA A 4 -11.29 6.64 -2.35
N LEU A 5 -11.30 5.36 -2.73
CA LEU A 5 -11.30 4.26 -1.76
C LEU A 5 -10.02 4.19 -0.94
N ILE A 6 -8.87 4.43 -1.57
CA ILE A 6 -7.56 4.46 -0.89
C ILE A 6 -7.53 5.62 0.12
N LYS A 7 -8.01 6.80 -0.26
CA LYS A 7 -8.10 7.95 0.66
C LYS A 7 -9.04 7.70 1.84
N ILE A 8 -10.17 7.04 1.60
CA ILE A 8 -11.09 6.63 2.67
C ILE A 8 -10.37 5.66 3.62
N ALA A 9 -9.64 4.68 3.08
CA ALA A 9 -8.92 3.70 3.88
C ALA A 9 -7.81 4.34 4.74
N ILE A 10 -7.01 5.24 4.17
CA ILE A 10 -5.97 6.02 4.89
C ILE A 10 -6.61 6.84 6.01
N ASN A 11 -7.70 7.57 5.73
CA ASN A 11 -8.40 8.34 6.76
C ASN A 11 -8.93 7.44 7.88
N LYS A 12 -9.37 6.23 7.56
CA LYS A 12 -9.92 5.29 8.55
C LYS A 12 -8.87 4.89 9.58
N ILE A 13 -7.69 4.45 9.13
CA ILE A 13 -6.60 4.05 10.04
C ILE A 13 -6.00 5.22 10.84
N LEU A 14 -6.13 6.45 10.36
CA LEU A 14 -5.66 7.67 11.04
C LEU A 14 -6.66 8.27 12.03
N LYS A 15 -7.96 8.02 11.87
CA LYS A 15 -9.01 8.72 12.64
C LYS A 15 -9.82 7.81 13.56
N GLU A 16 -9.90 6.53 13.22
CA GLU A 16 -10.64 5.51 13.97
C GLU A 16 -9.69 4.57 14.70
N GLY A 17 -10.22 3.67 15.53
CA GLY A 17 -9.44 2.69 16.30
C GLY A 17 -8.45 3.29 17.31
N GLY A 18 -7.39 2.54 17.60
CA GLY A 18 -6.30 2.88 18.51
C GLY A 18 -4.92 2.88 17.86
N ASP A 19 -3.96 2.29 18.54
CA ASP A 19 -2.61 2.09 18.00
C ASP A 19 -2.54 0.84 17.11
N SER A 20 -1.65 0.85 16.11
CA SER A 20 -1.44 -0.29 15.20
C SER A 20 -2.64 -0.64 14.31
N ASN A 21 -3.38 0.38 13.84
CA ASN A 21 -4.39 0.21 12.81
C ASN A 21 -3.73 -0.11 11.47
N TYR A 22 -4.37 -0.96 10.66
CA TYR A 22 -3.93 -1.18 9.29
C TYR A 22 -5.07 -1.54 8.35
N PHE A 23 -4.83 -1.37 7.06
CA PHE A 23 -5.65 -1.97 6.01
C PHE A 23 -4.77 -2.70 5.00
N VAL A 24 -5.36 -3.70 4.36
CA VAL A 24 -4.75 -4.45 3.24
C VAL A 24 -5.64 -4.24 2.02
N ILE A 25 -5.00 -3.94 0.88
CA ILE A 25 -5.62 -3.95 -0.44
C ILE A 25 -5.26 -5.25 -1.11
N ASP A 26 -6.21 -6.16 -1.24
CA ASP A 26 -6.10 -7.35 -2.07
C ASP A 26 -6.25 -6.94 -3.54
N ILE A 27 -5.15 -7.01 -4.30
CA ILE A 27 -5.12 -6.62 -5.72
C ILE A 27 -5.38 -7.84 -6.59
N THR A 28 -4.75 -8.97 -6.24
CA THR A 28 -5.00 -10.30 -6.78
C THR A 28 -4.87 -11.32 -5.64
N LYS A 29 -4.99 -12.61 -5.95
CA LYS A 29 -4.75 -13.68 -4.95
C LYS A 29 -3.31 -13.66 -4.37
N ASP A 30 -2.34 -13.11 -5.10
CA ASP A 30 -0.93 -13.11 -4.71
C ASP A 30 -0.42 -11.69 -4.37
N TYR A 31 -1.06 -10.64 -4.89
CA TYR A 31 -0.61 -9.26 -4.74
C TYR A 31 -1.42 -8.50 -3.71
N TYR A 32 -0.72 -7.85 -2.77
CA TYR A 32 -1.30 -6.93 -1.82
C TYR A 32 -0.44 -5.68 -1.62
N ILE A 33 -1.10 -4.62 -1.14
CA ILE A 33 -0.46 -3.49 -0.47
C ILE A 33 -1.06 -3.38 0.93
N GLN A 34 -0.22 -3.28 1.94
CA GLN A 34 -0.63 -3.01 3.31
C GLN A 34 -0.26 -1.57 3.69
N ALA A 35 -1.10 -0.91 4.48
CA ALA A 35 -0.78 0.37 5.08
C ALA A 35 -1.16 0.37 6.56
N ALA A 36 -0.25 0.82 7.42
CA ALA A 36 -0.39 0.81 8.87
C ALA A 36 -0.08 2.18 9.48
N SER A 37 -0.79 2.51 10.55
CA SER A 37 -0.65 3.76 11.30
C SER A 37 -1.32 3.66 12.68
N SER A 38 -1.15 4.67 13.52
CA SER A 38 -1.98 4.88 14.72
C SER A 38 -2.98 6.01 14.49
N LYS A 39 -4.04 6.01 15.31
CA LYS A 39 -4.96 7.15 15.40
C LYS A 39 -4.21 8.42 15.79
N GLY A 40 -4.39 9.48 15.00
CA GLY A 40 -3.76 10.79 15.22
C GLY A 40 -2.28 10.87 14.83
N ALA A 41 -1.69 9.80 14.29
CA ALA A 41 -0.34 9.85 13.74
C ALA A 41 -0.27 10.75 12.49
N GLU A 42 0.94 11.22 12.18
CA GLU A 42 1.18 12.11 11.04
C GLU A 42 1.69 11.37 9.79
N ASP A 43 2.17 10.15 9.95
CA ASP A 43 2.78 9.33 8.91
C ASP A 43 2.06 7.99 8.78
N VAL A 44 2.15 7.40 7.59
CA VAL A 44 1.65 6.06 7.29
C VAL A 44 2.79 5.24 6.72
N PHE A 45 3.00 4.05 7.29
CA PHE A 45 3.90 3.05 6.75
C PHE A 45 3.15 2.18 5.75
N CYS A 46 3.72 1.95 4.57
CA CYS A 46 3.15 1.04 3.59
C CYS A 46 4.13 -0.05 3.18
N GLU A 47 3.57 -1.20 2.83
CA GLU A 47 4.29 -2.34 2.27
C GLU A 47 3.66 -2.81 0.96
N ALA A 48 4.50 -3.19 0.01
CA ALA A 48 4.15 -3.88 -1.22
C ALA A 48 4.87 -5.24 -1.28
N VAL A 49 4.11 -6.28 -1.60
CA VAL A 49 4.60 -7.67 -1.54
C VAL A 49 5.88 -7.89 -2.36
N SER A 50 6.79 -8.70 -1.82
CA SER A 50 8.04 -9.10 -2.49
C SER A 50 8.03 -10.54 -3.00
N ASN A 51 8.86 -10.82 -4.01
CA ASN A 51 8.98 -12.13 -4.68
C ASN A 51 9.23 -13.33 -3.77
N GLN A 52 9.71 -13.14 -2.54
CA GLN A 52 9.89 -14.23 -1.59
C GLN A 52 8.57 -14.78 -1.03
N TYR A 53 7.49 -14.00 -1.10
CA TYR A 53 6.15 -14.38 -0.66
C TYR A 53 5.21 -14.75 -1.81
N LEU A 54 5.68 -14.62 -3.05
CA LEU A 54 4.89 -14.87 -4.25
C LEU A 54 5.10 -16.30 -4.75
N SER A 55 4.01 -16.91 -5.22
CA SER A 55 4.07 -18.14 -6.01
C SER A 55 4.95 -17.97 -7.24
N LYS A 56 5.51 -19.07 -7.76
CA LYS A 56 6.49 -19.01 -8.87
C LYS A 56 5.91 -18.30 -10.10
N GLU A 57 4.63 -18.52 -10.36
CA GLU A 57 3.87 -17.98 -11.49
C GLU A 57 3.55 -16.50 -11.32
N SER A 58 3.52 -16.02 -10.08
CA SER A 58 3.18 -14.63 -9.74
C SER A 58 4.40 -13.82 -9.29
N LYS A 59 5.63 -14.31 -9.49
CA LYS A 59 6.80 -13.49 -9.22
C LYS A 59 6.84 -12.27 -10.14
N LEU A 60 7.11 -11.12 -9.54
CA LEU A 60 7.38 -9.88 -10.23
C LEU A 60 8.60 -10.05 -11.13
N SER A 61 8.45 -9.63 -12.39
CA SER A 61 9.53 -9.56 -13.36
C SER A 61 10.57 -8.52 -12.95
N GLU A 62 11.75 -8.56 -13.58
CA GLU A 62 12.79 -7.55 -13.36
C GLU A 62 12.29 -6.14 -13.69
N GLU A 63 11.43 -6.01 -14.71
CA GLU A 63 10.80 -4.74 -15.09
C GLU A 63 9.86 -4.22 -14.00
N GLN A 64 9.01 -5.09 -13.43
CA GLN A 64 8.11 -4.73 -12.33
C GLN A 64 8.89 -4.32 -11.07
N LEU A 65 9.98 -5.04 -10.75
CA LEU A 65 10.86 -4.70 -9.63
C LEU A 65 11.58 -3.37 -9.85
N ALA A 66 12.05 -3.10 -11.08
CA ALA A 66 12.63 -1.82 -11.43
C ALA A 66 11.59 -0.69 -11.32
N LYS A 67 10.34 -0.96 -11.69
CA LYS A 67 9.24 0.00 -11.60
C LYS A 67 8.90 0.38 -10.17
N LEU A 68 8.86 -0.58 -9.25
CA LEU A 68 8.69 -0.30 -7.81
C LEU A 68 9.76 0.68 -7.30
N LYS A 69 11.03 0.43 -7.64
CA LYS A 69 12.14 1.34 -7.28
C LYS A 69 11.97 2.72 -7.92
N GLN A 70 11.58 2.78 -9.20
CA GLN A 70 11.38 4.04 -9.91
C GLN A 70 10.24 4.89 -9.30
N ILE A 71 9.16 4.24 -8.86
CA ILE A 71 8.03 4.90 -8.19
C ILE A 71 8.46 5.48 -6.84
N GLY A 72 9.48 4.89 -6.21
CA GLY A 72 10.08 5.37 -4.97
C GLY A 72 9.86 4.45 -3.78
N TRP A 73 9.56 3.16 -4.01
CA TRP A 73 9.58 2.14 -2.95
C TRP A 73 11.02 1.82 -2.54
N ASN A 74 11.25 1.69 -1.23
CA ASN A 74 12.51 1.13 -0.72
C ASN A 74 12.54 -0.38 -0.97
N THR A 75 13.74 -0.89 -1.24
CA THR A 75 13.94 -2.32 -1.45
C THR A 75 13.84 -3.10 -0.14
N PRO A 76 13.45 -4.38 -0.18
CA PRO A 76 13.50 -5.25 0.99
C PRO A 76 14.87 -5.25 1.67
N THR A 77 14.86 -5.37 2.99
CA THR A 77 16.02 -5.45 3.89
C THR A 77 15.82 -6.61 4.88
N GLU A 78 16.78 -6.84 5.77
CA GLU A 78 16.64 -7.86 6.83
C GLU A 78 15.46 -7.60 7.76
N ASN A 79 15.12 -6.33 8.01
CA ASN A 79 14.04 -5.92 8.92
C ASN A 79 12.71 -5.67 8.21
N ASN A 80 12.75 -5.40 6.90
CA ASN A 80 11.56 -5.17 6.07
C ASN A 80 11.61 -6.09 4.86
N VAL A 81 10.93 -7.20 4.97
CA VAL A 81 10.91 -8.28 3.98
C VAL A 81 10.12 -7.95 2.71
N ASN A 82 9.33 -6.87 2.74
CA ASN A 82 8.60 -6.32 1.61
C ASN A 82 9.24 -5.03 1.08
N PHE A 83 8.78 -4.57 -0.08
CA PHE A 83 9.05 -3.20 -0.49
C PHE A 83 8.29 -2.28 0.45
N PHE A 84 8.92 -1.20 0.92
CA PHE A 84 8.30 -0.36 1.94
C PHE A 84 8.51 1.14 1.68
N ILE A 85 7.61 1.95 2.23
CA ILE A 85 7.76 3.40 2.33
C ILE A 85 7.14 3.88 3.63
N GLU A 86 7.57 5.04 4.09
CA GLU A 86 6.88 5.83 5.10
C GLU A 86 6.65 7.22 4.51
N ARG A 87 5.42 7.72 4.63
CA ARG A 87 5.04 9.02 4.04
C ARG A 87 4.10 9.78 4.97
N PRO A 88 4.20 11.12 4.95
CA PRO A 88 3.23 11.97 5.62
C PRO A 88 1.81 11.74 5.11
N ALA A 89 0.87 11.81 6.03
CA ALA A 89 -0.58 11.81 5.81
C ALA A 89 -1.30 12.80 6.75
N ASN A 90 -0.58 13.79 7.29
CA ASN A 90 -1.07 14.77 8.26
C ASN A 90 -2.04 15.83 7.71
N ASN A 91 -2.27 15.85 6.39
CA ASN A 91 -3.24 16.74 5.75
C ASN A 91 -3.81 16.14 4.46
N ASN A 92 -4.86 16.75 3.91
CA ASN A 92 -5.54 16.24 2.72
C ASN A 92 -4.64 16.13 1.48
N ALA A 93 -3.68 17.04 1.28
CA ALA A 93 -2.77 16.99 0.14
C ALA A 93 -1.77 15.83 0.29
N ALA A 94 -1.29 15.58 1.51
CA ALA A 94 -0.43 14.44 1.81
C ALA A 94 -1.15 13.11 1.63
N ILE A 95 -2.40 13.01 2.09
CA ILE A 95 -3.28 11.84 1.87
C ILE A 95 -3.53 11.62 0.37
N GLU A 96 -3.80 12.68 -0.40
CA GLU A 96 -3.96 12.60 -1.85
C GLU A 96 -2.67 12.09 -2.53
N ALA A 97 -1.51 12.61 -2.13
CA ALA A 97 -0.23 12.17 -2.67
C ALA A 97 0.05 10.69 -2.37
N LEU A 98 -0.19 10.24 -1.15
CA LEU A 98 -0.03 8.82 -0.77
C LEU A 98 -1.03 7.93 -1.52
N ALA A 99 -2.28 8.34 -1.66
CA ALA A 99 -3.27 7.58 -2.40
C ALA A 99 -2.92 7.48 -3.89
N ASN A 100 -2.38 8.55 -4.48
CA ASN A 100 -1.87 8.54 -5.85
C ASN A 100 -0.66 7.60 -6.00
N PHE A 101 0.26 7.61 -5.03
CA PHE A 101 1.42 6.72 -5.01
C PHE A 101 1.02 5.24 -4.99
N ILE A 102 0.10 4.87 -4.09
CA ILE A 102 -0.47 3.51 -4.02
C ILE A 102 -1.17 3.17 -5.34
N SER A 103 -1.97 4.10 -5.85
CA SER A 103 -2.71 3.91 -7.10
C SER A 103 -1.82 3.67 -8.31
N THR A 104 -0.75 4.46 -8.45
CA THR A 104 0.27 4.29 -9.50
C THR A 104 0.97 2.94 -9.37
N THR A 105 1.30 2.51 -8.15
CA THR A 105 1.90 1.18 -7.93
C THR A 105 1.00 0.08 -8.45
N ILE A 106 -0.28 0.12 -8.09
CA ILE A 106 -1.25 -0.90 -8.48
C ILE A 106 -1.44 -0.98 -10.00
N SER A 107 -1.62 0.17 -10.66
CA SER A 107 -1.88 0.17 -12.10
C SER A 107 -0.63 -0.14 -12.94
N THR A 108 0.55 0.30 -12.50
CA THR A 108 1.78 0.17 -13.31
C THR A 108 2.61 -1.07 -13.01
N VAL A 109 2.54 -1.61 -11.79
CA VAL A 109 3.29 -2.81 -11.40
C VAL A 109 2.39 -4.03 -11.49
N TYR A 110 1.18 -3.95 -10.91
CA TYR A 110 0.29 -5.11 -10.82
C TYR A 110 -0.76 -5.18 -11.93
N SER A 111 -0.79 -4.18 -12.82
CA SER A 111 -1.63 -4.15 -14.03
C SER A 111 -3.13 -4.33 -13.74
N THR A 112 -3.61 -3.81 -12.60
CA THR A 112 -5.05 -3.75 -12.30
C THR A 112 -5.52 -2.30 -12.19
N ASP A 113 -6.69 -2.02 -12.76
CA ASP A 113 -7.31 -0.69 -12.72
C ASP A 113 -8.60 -0.66 -11.88
N ALA A 114 -9.03 -1.82 -11.38
CA ALA A 114 -10.28 -1.99 -10.67
C ALA A 114 -10.02 -2.38 -9.21
N LEU A 115 -10.25 -1.44 -8.30
CA LEU A 115 -10.45 -1.70 -6.90
C LEU A 115 -11.93 -1.54 -6.57
N SER A 116 -12.46 -2.45 -5.77
CA SER A 116 -13.79 -2.32 -5.19
C SER A 116 -13.68 -2.20 -3.67
N LYS A 117 -14.81 -2.01 -2.97
CA LYS A 117 -14.79 -1.94 -1.50
C LYS A 117 -14.33 -3.27 -0.89
N GLU A 118 -14.65 -4.37 -1.57
CA GLU A 118 -14.33 -5.73 -1.18
C GLU A 118 -12.82 -6.04 -1.29
N SER A 119 -12.07 -5.23 -2.05
CA SER A 119 -10.60 -5.31 -2.09
C SER A 119 -9.95 -4.86 -0.78
N PHE A 120 -10.67 -4.18 0.11
CA PHE A 120 -10.09 -3.59 1.32
C PHE A 120 -10.46 -4.40 2.56
N GLN A 121 -9.45 -4.91 3.26
CA GLN A 121 -9.58 -5.48 4.59
C GLN A 121 -9.08 -4.48 5.62
N PHE A 122 -9.82 -4.32 6.72
CA PHE A 122 -9.48 -3.36 7.77
C PHE A 122 -9.26 -4.07 9.10
N HIS A 123 -8.23 -3.63 9.82
CA HIS A 123 -7.99 -3.99 11.20
C HIS A 123 -7.78 -2.70 12.00
N LEU A 124 -8.75 -2.39 12.85
CA LEU A 124 -8.71 -1.21 13.72
C LEU A 124 -8.71 -1.70 15.17
N ALA A 125 -7.72 -1.25 15.93
CA ALA A 125 -7.55 -1.60 17.34
C ALA A 125 -8.57 -0.92 18.26
#